data_AF-A0A7W1K214-F1
#
_entry.id   AF-A0A7W1K214-F1
#
_cell.length_a   1.000
_cell.length_b   1.000
_cell.length_c   1.000
_cell.angle_alpha   90.00
_cell.angle_beta   90.00
_cell.angle_gamma   90.00
#
_symmetry.space_group_name_H-M   'P 1'
#
loop_
_entity.id
_entity.type
_entity.pdbx_description
1 polymer ?
#
loop_
_entity_poly.entity_id
_entity_poly.type
_entity_poly.pdbx_seq_one_letter_code
_entity_poly.pdbx_strand_id
1 'polypeptide(L)'
;MIVEFIGATGAGKSSLARGLVKRGVPARRVRMATDLVTDRLGRRWIADPHAINLLADASALPSFIRSLDRDRDFVRFAFDRLKRHAPSTFAKVNYRRNIVRKLGMHDMARNADPGTTFLVDEGTILIAYQLFVYSDAPYTRADLEGFARLVPLPDLVVHVKAPIDVLLRRAMTRPDRRRELARSDVREVERRIARAVELFDALAEVEPIRSRLLTVEVRDDSPEHLDAAVREIAGSLAEVEPGSPPRSGSSGRATLIAFVGSEATGKSTILGEVEGWLGRDHRVRRVHAGKPPSTPITLLPHVLLPALRAVFPEQRTLYVEERYEESDRMATKPYPLLFGVRSVMLAYERRALLTRAARSGNGTVVLSDRYPSEASGAPDGPQLAHLPMPSGRFSIRRVLARMEDRLYRDIPAPDMVFHLSAPLEVTLARNAARNKQEPEDYVRFRHALSEKLRFDGAPVYGIDTDRDLELVVREIEEVIGDGRATAR
;
A
#
# COMPACT_ATOMS: atom_id res chain seq x y z
N MET A 1 1.29 15.71 7.62
CA MET A 1 0.81 15.47 9.00
C MET A 1 -0.65 15.02 8.96
N ILE A 2 -1.08 14.11 9.83
CA ILE A 2 -2.45 13.61 9.97
C ILE A 2 -2.96 13.94 11.38
N VAL A 3 -4.07 14.67 11.45
CA VAL A 3 -4.76 15.02 12.70
C VAL A 3 -6.12 14.34 12.70
N GLU A 4 -6.34 13.43 13.66
CA GLU A 4 -7.63 12.75 13.80
C GLU A 4 -8.45 13.33 14.95
N PHE A 5 -9.69 13.72 14.67
CA PHE A 5 -10.67 14.13 15.67
C PHE A 5 -11.44 12.90 16.16
N ILE A 6 -11.42 12.66 17.48
CA ILE A 6 -12.11 11.55 18.14
C ILE A 6 -13.12 12.08 19.17
N GLY A 7 -14.03 11.21 19.61
CA GLY A 7 -15.09 11.54 20.57
C GLY A 7 -16.44 10.97 20.18
N ALA A 8 -17.40 11.03 21.10
CA ALA A 8 -18.74 10.48 20.92
C ALA A 8 -19.50 11.11 19.74
N THR A 9 -20.56 10.43 19.28
CA THR A 9 -21.45 11.01 18.25
C THR A 9 -22.07 12.31 18.78
N GLY A 10 -22.11 13.37 17.96
CA GLY A 10 -22.59 14.69 18.42
C GLY A 10 -21.54 15.57 19.11
N ALA A 11 -20.30 15.11 19.33
CA ALA A 11 -19.27 15.91 20.00
C ALA A 11 -18.83 17.17 19.22
N GLY A 12 -19.11 17.27 17.92
CA GLY A 12 -18.72 18.42 17.10
C GLY A 12 -17.44 18.25 16.27
N LYS A 13 -16.87 17.03 16.21
CA LYS A 13 -15.65 16.68 15.44
C LYS A 13 -15.62 17.29 14.03
N SER A 14 -16.62 16.99 13.21
CA SER A 14 -16.69 17.48 11.81
C SER A 14 -16.82 19.00 11.73
N SER A 15 -17.53 19.62 12.68
CA SER A 15 -17.70 21.07 12.75
C SER A 15 -16.38 21.76 13.09
N LEU A 16 -15.64 21.25 14.07
CA LEU A 16 -14.31 21.74 14.45
C LEU A 16 -13.31 21.57 13.30
N ALA A 17 -13.26 20.40 12.67
CA ALA A 17 -12.37 20.14 11.54
C ALA A 17 -12.63 21.12 10.37
N ARG A 18 -13.89 21.34 9.99
CA ARG A 18 -14.24 22.32 8.95
C ARG A 18 -13.97 23.75 9.36
N GLY A 19 -14.24 24.11 10.62
CA GLY A 19 -13.90 25.42 11.19
C GLY A 19 -12.41 25.71 11.08
N LEU A 20 -11.57 24.72 11.36
CA LEU A 20 -10.12 24.81 11.24
C LEU A 20 -9.66 24.99 9.79
N VAL A 21 -10.26 24.28 8.83
CA VAL A 21 -9.97 24.51 7.39
C VAL A 21 -10.36 25.93 6.97
N LYS A 22 -11.54 26.41 7.41
CA LYS A 22 -12.04 27.74 7.06
C LYS A 22 -11.16 28.86 7.65
N ARG A 23 -10.71 28.69 8.90
CA ARG A 23 -9.84 29.66 9.58
C ARG A 23 -8.42 29.64 9.01
N GLY A 24 -7.93 28.47 8.63
CA GLY A 24 -6.53 28.23 8.33
C GLY A 24 -5.69 28.10 9.60
N VAL A 25 -4.48 27.57 9.41
CA VAL A 25 -3.45 27.50 10.47
C VAL A 25 -2.22 28.24 9.94
N PRO A 26 -1.62 29.17 10.72
CA PRO A 26 -0.44 29.90 10.30
C PRO A 26 0.67 28.95 9.80
N ALA A 27 1.33 29.33 8.70
CA ALA A 27 2.42 28.58 8.07
C ALA A 27 2.12 27.11 7.69
N ARG A 28 0.85 26.68 7.68
CA ARG A 28 0.46 25.29 7.37
C ARG A 28 -0.67 25.23 6.35
N ARG A 29 -0.51 24.37 5.35
CA ARG A 29 -1.62 24.00 4.45
C ARG A 29 -2.50 22.96 5.14
N VAL A 30 -3.77 23.29 5.36
CA VAL A 30 -4.71 22.39 6.05
C VAL A 30 -5.84 22.00 5.11
N ARG A 31 -6.17 20.70 5.04
CA ARG A 31 -7.22 20.15 4.16
C ARG A 31 -7.97 19.02 4.85
N MET A 32 -9.21 18.77 4.43
CA MET A 32 -9.91 17.57 4.88
C MET A 32 -9.34 16.34 4.17
N ALA A 33 -9.22 15.21 4.86
CA ALA A 33 -8.80 13.97 4.21
C ALA A 33 -9.80 13.48 3.15
N THR A 34 -11.08 13.85 3.25
CA THR A 34 -12.09 13.59 2.21
C THR A 34 -11.73 14.23 0.88
N ASP A 35 -10.99 15.34 0.89
CA ASP A 35 -10.58 16.06 -0.31
C ASP A 35 -9.59 15.24 -1.17
N LEU A 36 -8.87 14.29 -0.55
CA LEU A 36 -7.99 13.36 -1.29
C LEU A 36 -8.75 12.47 -2.29
N VAL A 37 -10.05 12.27 -2.07
CA VAL A 37 -10.92 11.45 -2.92
C VAL A 37 -11.52 12.30 -4.05
N THR A 38 -11.93 13.53 -3.74
CA THR A 38 -12.67 14.42 -4.64
C THR A 38 -11.78 15.31 -5.51
N ASP A 39 -10.55 15.64 -5.07
CA ASP A 39 -9.62 16.53 -5.80
C ASP A 39 -8.73 15.83 -6.84
N ARG A 40 -8.97 14.55 -7.14
CA ARG A 40 -8.37 13.91 -8.33
C ARG A 40 -9.03 14.45 -9.59
N LEU A 41 -8.22 14.82 -10.60
CA LEU A 41 -8.64 15.41 -11.89
C LEU A 41 -10.01 14.89 -12.38
N GLY A 42 -10.98 15.80 -12.51
CA GLY A 42 -12.29 15.53 -13.12
C GLY A 42 -13.43 15.03 -12.21
N ARG A 43 -13.30 15.10 -10.87
CA ARG A 43 -14.32 14.55 -9.92
C ARG A 43 -14.99 15.57 -8.99
N ARG A 44 -14.65 16.86 -9.11
CA ARG A 44 -15.19 17.96 -8.29
C ARG A 44 -16.69 18.23 -8.48
N TRP A 45 -17.32 17.67 -9.52
CA TRP A 45 -18.74 17.82 -9.81
C TRP A 45 -19.63 16.81 -9.08
N ILE A 46 -19.04 15.80 -8.43
CA ILE A 46 -19.79 14.78 -7.69
C ILE A 46 -20.15 15.36 -6.31
N ALA A 47 -21.38 15.86 -6.18
CA ALA A 47 -21.90 16.43 -4.93
C ALA A 47 -22.70 15.42 -4.10
N ASP A 48 -23.11 14.28 -4.68
CA ASP A 48 -23.93 13.28 -4.01
C ASP A 48 -23.14 12.54 -2.89
N PRO A 49 -23.60 12.55 -1.64
CA PRO A 49 -22.92 11.92 -0.52
C PRO A 49 -22.73 10.39 -0.68
N HIS A 50 -23.66 9.70 -1.35
CA HIS A 50 -23.56 8.25 -1.55
C HIS A 50 -22.48 7.91 -2.60
N ALA A 51 -22.43 8.68 -3.69
CA ALA A 51 -21.41 8.57 -4.72
C ALA A 51 -20.01 8.90 -4.16
N ILE A 52 -19.88 9.93 -3.31
CA ILE A 52 -18.61 10.25 -2.63
C ILE A 52 -18.16 9.09 -1.72
N ASN A 53 -19.08 8.49 -0.97
CA ASN A 53 -18.78 7.34 -0.12
C ASN A 53 -18.32 6.11 -0.92
N LEU A 54 -18.98 5.81 -2.04
CA LEU A 54 -18.57 4.73 -2.94
C LEU A 54 -17.21 5.00 -3.59
N LEU A 55 -16.97 6.26 -3.99
CA LEU A 55 -15.70 6.69 -4.53
C LEU A 55 -14.58 6.61 -3.50
N ALA A 56 -14.86 6.92 -2.24
CA ALA A 56 -13.93 6.78 -1.13
C ALA A 56 -13.62 5.29 -0.87
N ASP A 57 -14.63 4.41 -0.86
CA ASP A 57 -14.46 2.96 -0.75
C ASP A 57 -13.54 2.44 -1.88
N ALA A 58 -13.80 2.82 -3.13
CA ALA A 58 -13.01 2.40 -4.29
C ALA A 58 -11.60 3.00 -4.29
N SER A 59 -11.43 4.24 -3.84
CA SER A 59 -10.14 4.94 -3.84
C SER A 59 -9.23 4.51 -2.69
N ALA A 60 -9.82 4.16 -1.54
CA ALA A 60 -9.11 3.69 -0.36
C ALA A 60 -8.60 2.25 -0.52
N LEU A 61 -9.34 1.39 -1.23
CA LEU A 61 -9.02 -0.03 -1.35
C LEU A 61 -7.57 -0.31 -1.85
N PRO A 62 -7.07 0.31 -2.95
CA PRO A 62 -5.69 0.09 -3.39
C PRO A 62 -4.64 0.50 -2.34
N SER A 63 -4.94 1.52 -1.52
CA SER A 63 -4.02 1.98 -0.49
C SER A 63 -4.08 1.11 0.76
N PHE A 64 -5.27 0.66 1.16
CA PHE A 64 -5.44 -0.36 2.20
C PHE A 64 -4.63 -1.62 1.88
N ILE A 65 -4.78 -2.07 0.63
CA ILE A 65 -4.05 -3.21 0.08
C ILE A 65 -2.53 -3.00 0.20
N ARG A 66 -2.02 -1.81 -0.16
CA ARG A 66 -0.60 -1.47 -0.05
C ARG A 66 -0.11 -1.46 1.41
N SER A 67 -0.96 -1.02 2.33
CA SER A 67 -0.65 -0.97 3.76
C SER A 67 -0.84 -2.29 4.50
N LEU A 68 -1.46 -3.30 3.87
CA LEU A 68 -1.95 -4.49 4.57
C LEU A 68 -0.84 -5.25 5.31
N ASP A 69 0.38 -5.28 4.76
CA ASP A 69 1.51 -5.95 5.43
C ASP A 69 1.90 -5.25 6.73
N ARG A 70 1.92 -3.91 6.70
CA ARG A 70 2.28 -3.08 7.86
C ARG A 70 1.19 -3.15 8.92
N ASP A 71 -0.06 -3.12 8.49
CA ASP A 71 -1.22 -3.02 9.39
C ASP A 71 -1.87 -4.41 9.62
N ARG A 72 -1.18 -5.50 9.27
CA ARG A 72 -1.71 -6.88 9.27
C ARG A 72 -2.19 -7.31 10.64
N ASP A 73 -1.41 -7.02 11.67
CA ASP A 73 -1.71 -7.45 13.03
C ASP A 73 -2.93 -6.71 13.59
N PHE A 74 -3.07 -5.43 13.26
CA PHE A 74 -4.28 -4.67 13.54
C PHE A 74 -5.50 -5.22 12.81
N VAL A 75 -5.38 -5.52 11.51
CA VAL A 75 -6.47 -6.11 10.73
C VAL A 75 -6.90 -7.45 11.31
N ARG A 76 -5.95 -8.31 11.70
CA ARG A 76 -6.22 -9.58 12.37
C ARG A 76 -6.98 -9.35 13.69
N PHE A 77 -6.44 -8.50 14.57
CA PHE A 77 -7.07 -8.14 15.84
C PHE A 77 -8.52 -7.66 15.66
N ALA A 78 -8.72 -6.69 14.77
CA ALA A 78 -10.02 -6.09 14.53
C ALA A 78 -11.01 -7.08 13.91
N PHE A 79 -10.58 -7.88 12.92
CA PHE A 79 -11.45 -8.83 12.23
C PHE A 79 -11.81 -10.03 13.09
N ASP A 80 -10.91 -10.48 13.98
CA ASP A 80 -11.18 -11.53 14.95
C ASP A 80 -12.13 -11.05 16.04
N ARG A 81 -12.00 -9.80 16.50
CA ARG A 81 -12.98 -9.22 17.42
C ARG A 81 -14.36 -9.10 16.77
N LEU A 82 -14.44 -8.59 15.54
CA LEU A 82 -15.70 -8.52 14.78
C LEU A 82 -16.28 -9.92 14.49
N LYS A 83 -15.44 -10.92 14.24
CA LYS A 83 -15.90 -12.30 14.02
C LYS A 83 -16.66 -12.82 15.24
N ARG A 84 -16.15 -12.52 16.44
CA ARG A 84 -16.66 -12.99 17.73
C ARG A 84 -17.81 -12.16 18.29
N HIS A 85 -17.78 -10.84 18.12
CA HIS A 85 -18.64 -9.94 18.90
C HIS A 85 -19.42 -8.90 18.08
N ALA A 86 -19.42 -8.99 16.74
CA ALA A 86 -20.29 -8.14 15.94
C ALA A 86 -21.77 -8.53 16.19
N PRO A 87 -22.69 -7.54 16.29
CA PRO A 87 -24.09 -7.79 16.68
C PRO A 87 -24.89 -8.56 15.62
N SER A 88 -24.42 -8.57 14.36
CA SER A 88 -25.03 -9.36 13.29
C SER A 88 -24.03 -9.65 12.16
N THR A 89 -24.34 -10.60 11.29
CA THR A 89 -23.57 -10.88 10.07
C THR A 89 -23.50 -9.67 9.15
N PHE A 90 -24.59 -8.92 9.03
CA PHE A 90 -24.63 -7.69 8.24
C PHE A 90 -23.69 -6.61 8.83
N ALA A 91 -23.77 -6.38 10.15
CA ALA A 91 -22.89 -5.44 10.84
C ALA A 91 -21.41 -5.85 10.70
N LYS A 92 -21.10 -7.14 10.80
CA LYS A 92 -19.76 -7.69 10.62
C LYS A 92 -19.16 -7.33 9.26
N VAL A 93 -19.91 -7.52 8.17
CA VAL A 93 -19.46 -7.17 6.81
C VAL A 93 -19.29 -5.65 6.68
N ASN A 94 -20.27 -4.87 7.17
CA ASN A 94 -20.23 -3.42 7.08
C ASN A 94 -19.05 -2.81 7.85
N TYR A 95 -18.77 -3.29 9.07
CA TYR A 95 -17.66 -2.81 9.89
C TYR A 95 -16.31 -3.22 9.29
N ARG A 96 -16.19 -4.43 8.72
CA ARG A 96 -14.98 -4.83 7.97
C ARG A 96 -14.72 -3.90 6.77
N ARG A 97 -15.76 -3.58 5.99
CA ARG A 97 -15.65 -2.61 4.88
C ARG A 97 -15.21 -1.23 5.38
N ASN A 98 -15.76 -0.77 6.50
CA ASN A 98 -15.43 0.52 7.08
C ASN A 98 -13.97 0.58 7.58
N ILE A 99 -13.49 -0.49 8.22
CA ILE A 99 -12.08 -0.64 8.62
C ILE A 99 -11.16 -0.56 7.39
N VAL A 100 -11.47 -1.31 6.34
CA VAL A 100 -10.73 -1.30 5.07
C VAL A 100 -10.65 0.13 4.51
N ARG A 101 -11.79 0.83 4.45
CA ARG A 101 -11.85 2.23 3.98
C ARG A 101 -10.96 3.14 4.81
N LYS A 102 -11.08 3.09 6.15
CA LYS A 102 -10.34 3.97 7.07
C LYS A 102 -8.84 3.76 7.00
N LEU A 103 -8.39 2.51 7.01
CA LEU A 103 -6.98 2.16 6.86
C LEU A 103 -6.43 2.61 5.50
N GLY A 104 -7.20 2.44 4.42
CA GLY A 104 -6.81 2.91 3.10
C GLY A 104 -6.73 4.42 2.98
N MET A 105 -7.67 5.15 3.58
CA MET A 105 -7.65 6.62 3.64
C MET A 105 -6.47 7.14 4.47
N HIS A 106 -6.15 6.47 5.58
CA HIS A 106 -4.98 6.79 6.39
C HIS A 106 -3.68 6.63 5.61
N ASP A 107 -3.52 5.51 4.90
CA ASP A 107 -2.34 5.30 4.04
C ASP A 107 -2.29 6.31 2.88
N MET A 108 -3.44 6.73 2.33
CA MET A 108 -3.49 7.79 1.33
C MET A 108 -3.01 9.14 1.89
N ALA A 109 -3.50 9.54 3.06
CA ALA A 109 -3.10 10.79 3.70
C ALA A 109 -1.62 10.78 4.09
N ARG A 110 -1.11 9.64 4.56
CA ARG A 110 0.31 9.48 4.91
C ARG A 110 1.24 9.63 3.71
N ASN A 111 0.82 9.16 2.54
CA ASN A 111 1.62 9.22 1.31
C ASN A 111 1.26 10.44 0.43
N ALA A 112 0.44 11.36 0.94
CA ALA A 112 0.11 12.61 0.24
C ALA A 112 1.20 13.67 0.45
N ASP A 113 0.97 14.87 -0.06
CA ASP A 113 1.90 16.01 0.01
C ASP A 113 2.45 16.24 1.43
N PRO A 114 3.77 16.11 1.66
CA PRO A 114 4.39 16.26 2.98
C PRO A 114 4.12 17.62 3.65
N GLY A 115 3.93 18.68 2.85
CA GLY A 115 3.63 20.03 3.33
C GLY A 115 2.17 20.24 3.77
N THR A 116 1.30 19.23 3.59
CA THR A 116 -0.12 19.33 3.92
C THR A 116 -0.44 18.63 5.25
N THR A 117 -1.24 19.30 6.08
CA THR A 117 -1.89 18.74 7.26
C THR A 117 -3.30 18.28 6.89
N PHE A 118 -3.54 16.98 7.00
CA PHE A 118 -4.84 16.36 6.73
C PHE A 118 -5.64 16.21 8.02
N LEU A 119 -6.82 16.81 8.05
CA LEU A 119 -7.78 16.65 9.13
C LEU A 119 -8.72 15.49 8.84
N VAL A 120 -8.93 14.62 9.83
CA VAL A 120 -9.73 13.39 9.71
C VAL A 120 -10.75 13.35 10.84
N ASP A 121 -12.04 13.29 10.53
CA ASP A 121 -13.12 13.13 11.52
C ASP A 121 -13.68 11.70 11.59
N GLU A 122 -13.32 10.85 10.62
CA GLU A 122 -13.58 9.40 10.61
C GLU A 122 -12.31 8.58 10.38
N GLY A 123 -11.31 8.72 11.25
CA GLY A 123 -10.01 8.05 11.09
C GLY A 123 -9.92 6.65 11.72
N THR A 124 -8.68 6.22 11.94
CA THR A 124 -8.32 4.86 12.40
C THR A 124 -8.63 4.65 13.86
N ILE A 125 -8.43 5.64 14.73
CA ILE A 125 -8.81 5.55 16.15
C ILE A 125 -10.32 5.36 16.29
N LEU A 126 -11.12 6.02 15.44
CA LEU A 126 -12.57 5.86 15.43
C LEU A 126 -13.05 4.45 15.03
N ILE A 127 -12.15 3.53 14.63
CA ILE A 127 -12.47 2.09 14.49
C ILE A 127 -12.85 1.49 15.85
N ALA A 128 -12.28 1.99 16.95
CA ALA A 128 -12.61 1.57 18.31
C ALA A 128 -14.12 1.60 18.58
N TYR A 129 -14.83 2.59 18.02
CA TYR A 129 -16.28 2.71 18.14
C TYR A 129 -17.02 1.45 17.67
N GLN A 130 -16.62 0.90 16.51
CA GLN A 130 -17.24 -0.30 15.93
C GLN A 130 -16.84 -1.58 16.67
N LEU A 131 -15.63 -1.60 17.24
CA LEU A 131 -15.09 -2.77 17.94
C LEU A 131 -15.58 -2.89 19.39
N PHE A 132 -15.86 -1.76 20.05
CA PHE A 132 -16.06 -1.70 21.50
C PHE A 132 -17.35 -1.03 21.95
N VAL A 133 -17.99 -0.17 21.14
CA VAL A 133 -19.27 0.49 21.50
C VAL A 133 -20.46 -0.23 20.87
N TYR A 134 -20.39 -0.51 19.56
CA TYR A 134 -21.46 -1.20 18.84
C TYR A 134 -21.44 -2.72 19.02
N SER A 135 -20.46 -3.22 19.78
CA SER A 135 -20.43 -4.61 20.20
C SER A 135 -21.11 -4.74 21.56
N ASP A 136 -21.97 -5.75 21.72
CA ASP A 136 -22.62 -6.05 23.00
C ASP A 136 -21.65 -6.68 24.02
N ALA A 137 -20.46 -7.09 23.58
CA ALA A 137 -19.44 -7.66 24.47
C ALA A 137 -18.72 -6.57 25.28
N PRO A 138 -18.42 -6.80 26.56
CA PRO A 138 -17.57 -5.90 27.34
C PRO A 138 -16.15 -5.84 26.76
N TYR A 139 -15.39 -4.82 27.14
CA TYR A 139 -13.99 -4.69 26.79
C TYR A 139 -13.17 -4.38 28.03
N THR A 140 -11.93 -4.84 28.04
CA THR A 140 -10.99 -4.67 29.17
C THR A 140 -9.94 -3.62 28.84
N ARG A 141 -9.21 -3.14 29.86
CA ARG A 141 -8.05 -2.26 29.64
C ARG A 141 -7.00 -2.91 28.71
N ALA A 142 -6.76 -4.21 28.86
CA ALA A 142 -5.85 -4.96 28.01
C ALA A 142 -6.29 -4.98 26.53
N ASP A 143 -7.61 -5.01 26.26
CA ASP A 143 -8.14 -4.89 24.89
C ASP A 143 -7.81 -3.51 24.29
N LEU A 144 -7.95 -2.45 25.09
CA LEU A 144 -7.67 -1.08 24.65
C LEU A 144 -6.18 -0.85 24.42
N GLU A 145 -5.32 -1.38 25.28
CA GLU A 145 -3.86 -1.37 25.09
C GLU A 145 -3.46 -2.17 23.85
N GLY A 146 -4.06 -3.34 23.63
CA GLY A 146 -3.88 -4.12 22.41
C GLY A 146 -4.29 -3.35 21.16
N PHE A 147 -5.43 -2.66 21.21
CA PHE A 147 -5.89 -1.78 20.13
C PHE A 147 -4.91 -0.62 19.89
N ALA A 148 -4.54 0.12 20.93
CA ALA A 148 -3.68 1.30 20.84
C ALA A 148 -2.28 0.99 20.30
N ARG A 149 -1.71 -0.17 20.68
CA ARG A 149 -0.41 -0.62 20.15
C ARG A 149 -0.46 -0.99 18.67
N LEU A 150 -1.57 -1.54 18.19
CA LEU A 150 -1.68 -2.08 16.83
C LEU A 150 -2.24 -1.08 15.83
N VAL A 151 -3.16 -0.21 16.25
CA VAL A 151 -3.86 0.72 15.36
C VAL A 151 -2.86 1.67 14.68
N PRO A 152 -2.96 1.89 13.35
CA PRO A 152 -2.13 2.88 12.69
C PRO A 152 -2.45 4.28 13.24
N LEU A 153 -1.53 4.83 14.02
CA LEU A 153 -1.76 6.11 14.70
C LEU A 153 -1.67 7.30 13.74
N PRO A 154 -2.51 8.33 13.93
CA PRO A 154 -2.28 9.67 13.38
C PRO A 154 -1.10 10.34 14.09
N ASP A 155 -0.66 11.48 13.57
CA ASP A 155 0.42 12.27 14.16
C ASP A 155 -0.08 13.03 15.41
N LEU A 156 -1.33 13.50 15.37
CA LEU A 156 -2.03 14.11 16.50
C LEU A 156 -3.47 13.57 16.59
N VAL A 157 -3.94 13.36 17.82
CA VAL A 157 -5.33 12.99 18.14
C VAL A 157 -5.98 14.14 18.89
N VAL A 158 -7.05 14.71 18.34
CA VAL A 158 -7.86 15.73 18.99
C VAL A 158 -9.08 15.06 19.62
N HIS A 159 -9.09 14.90 20.93
CA HIS A 159 -10.22 14.36 21.67
C HIS A 159 -11.23 15.44 22.02
N VAL A 160 -12.39 15.39 21.35
CA VAL A 160 -13.47 16.35 21.54
C VAL A 160 -14.45 15.80 22.59
N LYS A 161 -14.48 16.44 23.76
CA LYS A 161 -15.39 16.14 24.86
C LYS A 161 -16.60 17.06 24.86
N ALA A 162 -17.76 16.55 25.25
CA ALA A 162 -18.96 17.33 25.50
C ALA A 162 -19.83 16.62 26.55
N PRO A 163 -20.64 17.36 27.32
CA PRO A 163 -21.59 16.77 28.26
C PRO A 163 -22.55 15.76 27.61
N ILE A 164 -22.92 14.69 28.31
CA ILE A 164 -23.76 13.61 27.78
C ILE A 164 -25.13 14.13 27.34
N ASP A 165 -25.73 15.06 28.07
CA ASP A 165 -27.01 15.67 27.74
C ASP A 165 -26.96 16.46 26.41
N VAL A 166 -25.85 17.16 26.16
CA VAL A 166 -25.59 17.87 24.89
C VAL A 166 -25.40 16.87 23.76
N LEU A 167 -24.61 15.81 23.98
CA LEU A 167 -24.39 14.74 23.00
C LEU A 167 -25.70 14.04 22.63
N LEU A 168 -26.53 13.72 23.62
CA LEU A 168 -27.82 13.06 23.43
C LEU A 168 -28.77 13.95 22.64
N ARG A 169 -28.90 15.23 23.04
CA ARG A 169 -29.72 16.22 22.32
C ARG A 169 -29.32 16.30 20.85
N ARG A 170 -28.03 16.50 20.58
CA ARG A 170 -27.47 16.56 19.20
C ARG A 170 -27.67 15.26 18.43
N ALA A 171 -27.57 14.10 19.08
CA ALA A 171 -27.79 12.81 18.42
C ALA A 171 -29.26 12.58 18.04
N MET A 172 -30.20 13.10 18.83
CA MET A 172 -31.65 12.97 18.62
C MET A 172 -32.19 13.96 17.57
N THR A 173 -31.65 15.18 17.52
CA THR A 173 -32.07 16.23 16.57
C THR A 173 -31.41 16.12 15.20
N ARG A 174 -30.46 15.20 15.04
CA ARG A 174 -29.69 15.04 13.80
C ARG A 174 -30.59 14.56 12.64
N PRO A 175 -30.64 15.27 11.50
CA PRO A 175 -31.45 14.85 10.35
C PRO A 175 -30.98 13.51 9.76
N ASP A 176 -29.68 13.25 9.78
CA ASP A 176 -29.02 12.02 9.36
C ASP A 176 -28.64 11.13 10.55
N ARG A 177 -29.63 10.59 11.28
CA ARG A 177 -29.35 9.68 12.42
C ARG A 177 -28.52 8.48 11.93
N ARG A 178 -27.46 8.16 12.67
CA ARG A 178 -26.66 6.95 12.39
C ARG A 178 -27.56 5.73 12.39
N ARG A 179 -27.38 4.84 11.42
CA ARG A 179 -28.26 3.66 11.24
C ARG A 179 -28.35 2.81 12.50
N GLU A 180 -27.26 2.69 13.25
CA GLU A 180 -27.24 1.98 14.52
C GLU A 180 -28.14 2.63 15.57
N LEU A 181 -28.29 3.96 15.56
CA LEU A 181 -29.07 4.76 16.52
C LEU A 181 -30.48 5.10 16.02
N ALA A 182 -30.76 4.90 14.72
CA ALA A 182 -31.99 5.34 14.08
C ALA A 182 -33.23 4.55 14.54
N ARG A 183 -33.04 3.30 15.01
CA ARG A 183 -34.11 2.42 15.52
C ARG A 183 -34.11 2.27 17.05
N SER A 184 -33.19 2.96 17.72
CA SER A 184 -32.99 2.87 19.17
C SER A 184 -33.88 3.85 19.92
N ASP A 185 -34.38 3.42 21.08
CA ASP A 185 -35.04 4.31 22.03
C ASP A 185 -34.04 5.31 22.64
N VAL A 186 -34.55 6.36 23.29
CA VAL A 186 -33.71 7.42 23.89
C VAL A 186 -32.73 6.85 24.90
N ARG A 187 -33.15 5.88 25.72
CA ARG A 187 -32.32 5.27 26.77
C ARG A 187 -31.18 4.45 26.18
N GLU A 188 -31.41 3.76 25.08
CA GLU A 188 -30.39 2.99 24.38
C GLU A 188 -29.39 3.90 23.66
N VAL A 189 -29.86 5.00 23.07
CA VAL A 189 -28.98 6.03 22.50
C VAL A 189 -28.09 6.63 23.60
N GLU A 190 -28.67 6.99 24.73
CA GLU A 190 -27.95 7.50 25.90
C GLU A 190 -26.90 6.51 26.42
N ARG A 191 -27.28 5.24 26.64
CA ARG A 191 -26.33 4.18 27.05
C ARG A 191 -25.16 4.04 26.08
N ARG A 192 -25.40 4.10 24.76
CA ARG A 192 -24.34 4.01 23.75
C ARG A 192 -23.46 5.25 23.71
N ILE A 193 -24.01 6.43 23.96
CA ILE A 193 -23.24 7.67 24.07
C ILE A 193 -22.34 7.61 25.32
N ALA A 194 -22.90 7.24 26.48
CA ALA A 194 -22.14 7.08 27.72
C ALA A 194 -20.99 6.08 27.54
N ARG A 195 -21.27 4.92 26.95
CA ARG A 195 -20.26 3.91 26.63
C ARG A 195 -19.19 4.41 25.65
N ALA A 196 -19.55 5.28 24.71
CA ALA A 196 -18.58 5.88 23.78
C ALA A 196 -17.70 6.92 24.46
N VAL A 197 -18.26 7.72 25.38
CA VAL A 197 -17.49 8.67 26.21
C VAL A 197 -16.48 7.89 27.05
N GLU A 198 -16.95 6.88 27.78
CA GLU A 198 -16.09 6.00 28.60
C GLU A 198 -14.95 5.37 27.76
N LEU A 199 -15.27 4.88 26.56
CA LEU A 199 -14.26 4.29 25.67
C LEU A 199 -13.17 5.29 25.28
N PHE A 200 -13.54 6.50 24.86
CA PHE A 200 -12.56 7.48 24.39
C PHE A 200 -11.77 8.11 25.55
N ASP A 201 -12.39 8.26 26.72
CA ASP A 201 -11.68 8.63 27.95
C ASP A 201 -10.67 7.54 28.33
N ALA A 202 -11.05 6.27 28.27
CA ALA A 202 -10.13 5.17 28.54
C ALA A 202 -8.99 5.07 27.51
N LEU A 203 -9.27 5.30 26.22
CA LEU A 203 -8.23 5.33 25.18
C LEU A 203 -7.29 6.53 25.30
N ALA A 204 -7.78 7.67 25.81
CA ALA A 204 -6.97 8.86 26.06
C ALA A 204 -5.86 8.61 27.09
N GLU A 205 -6.06 7.67 28.01
CA GLU A 205 -5.09 7.31 29.06
C GLU A 205 -4.09 6.22 28.65
N VAL A 206 -4.20 5.67 27.43
CA VAL A 206 -3.41 4.53 26.97
C VAL A 206 -2.31 4.96 26.00
N GLU A 207 -1.08 4.48 26.22
CA GLU A 207 0.00 4.66 25.25
C GLU A 207 -0.16 3.73 24.03
N PRO A 208 0.15 4.20 22.80
CA PRO A 208 0.85 5.45 22.48
C PRO A 208 -0.09 6.64 22.20
N ILE A 209 -1.41 6.49 22.38
CA ILE A 209 -2.41 7.51 22.05
C ILE A 209 -2.24 8.74 22.95
N ARG A 210 -2.04 8.51 24.26
CA ARG A 210 -1.87 9.58 25.26
C ARG A 210 -0.77 10.58 24.89
N SER A 211 0.38 10.10 24.42
CA SER A 211 1.50 10.96 24.00
C SER A 211 1.21 11.86 22.79
N ARG A 212 0.10 11.65 22.09
CA ARG A 212 -0.30 12.39 20.88
C ARG A 212 -1.64 13.11 21.04
N LEU A 213 -2.10 13.26 22.28
CA LEU A 213 -3.45 13.71 22.57
C LEU A 213 -3.50 15.22 22.83
N LEU A 214 -4.43 15.89 22.15
CA LEU A 214 -4.93 17.21 22.52
C LEU A 214 -6.40 17.06 22.91
N THR A 215 -6.79 17.47 24.11
CA THR A 215 -8.19 17.38 24.56
C THR A 215 -8.85 18.75 24.49
N VAL A 216 -10.06 18.81 23.92
CA VAL A 216 -10.83 20.05 23.77
C VAL A 216 -12.26 19.82 24.24
N GLU A 217 -12.78 20.74 25.05
CA GLU A 217 -14.14 20.69 25.56
C GLU A 217 -15.08 21.60 24.76
N VAL A 218 -16.19 21.04 24.28
CA VAL A 218 -17.28 21.77 23.64
C VAL A 218 -18.52 21.67 24.52
N ARG A 219 -18.78 22.72 25.29
CA ARG A 219 -19.82 22.72 26.34
C ARG A 219 -21.24 22.99 25.82
N ASP A 220 -21.36 23.73 24.72
CA ASP A 220 -22.65 24.07 24.11
C ASP A 220 -22.55 24.27 22.59
N ASP A 221 -23.65 24.72 21.99
CA ASP A 221 -23.78 25.03 20.56
C ASP A 221 -23.43 26.50 20.24
N SER A 222 -22.87 27.26 21.18
CA SER A 222 -22.55 28.67 20.92
C SER A 222 -21.43 28.80 19.88
N PRO A 223 -21.59 29.70 18.89
CA PRO A 223 -20.54 29.96 17.90
C PRO A 223 -19.22 30.42 18.54
N GLU A 224 -19.30 31.12 19.67
CA GLU A 224 -18.16 31.65 20.42
C GLU A 224 -17.31 30.54 21.04
N HIS A 225 -17.94 29.55 21.70
CA HIS A 225 -17.20 28.40 22.24
C HIS A 225 -16.62 27.52 21.13
N LEU A 226 -17.33 27.35 20.01
CA LEU A 226 -16.79 26.62 18.87
C LEU A 226 -15.56 27.33 18.26
N ASP A 227 -15.62 28.66 18.11
CA ASP A 227 -14.50 29.44 17.58
C ASP A 227 -13.32 29.48 18.56
N ALA A 228 -13.57 29.51 19.87
CA ALA A 228 -12.54 29.37 20.90
C ALA A 228 -11.82 28.02 20.81
N ALA A 229 -12.56 26.92 20.70
CA ALA A 229 -12.00 25.59 20.49
C ALA A 229 -11.18 25.49 19.19
N VAL A 230 -11.65 26.09 18.10
CA VAL A 230 -10.89 26.14 16.84
C VAL A 230 -9.59 26.93 16.99
N ARG A 231 -9.59 28.05 17.73
CA ARG A 231 -8.38 28.84 18.02
C ARG A 231 -7.36 28.05 18.83
N GLU A 232 -7.81 27.36 19.88
CA GLU A 232 -6.96 26.53 20.73
C GLU A 232 -6.25 25.43 19.93
N ILE A 233 -7.00 24.73 19.08
CA ILE A 233 -6.45 23.69 18.21
C ILE A 233 -5.47 24.30 17.19
N ALA A 234 -5.83 25.44 16.59
CA ALA A 234 -4.96 26.11 15.61
C ALA A 234 -3.63 26.57 16.21
N GLY A 235 -3.65 27.09 17.44
CA GLY A 235 -2.44 27.48 18.19
C GLY A 235 -1.57 26.26 18.48
N SER A 236 -2.15 25.20 19.04
CA SER A 236 -1.43 23.95 19.32
C SER A 236 -0.81 23.34 18.07
N LEU A 237 -1.50 23.39 16.92
CA LEU A 237 -0.97 22.89 15.64
C LEU A 237 0.15 23.76 15.05
N ALA A 238 0.18 25.05 15.36
CA ALA A 238 1.25 25.95 14.92
C ALA A 238 2.56 25.69 15.69
N GLU A 239 2.46 25.30 16.96
CA GLU A 239 3.61 24.98 17.82
C GLU A 239 4.25 23.62 17.53
N VAL A 240 3.49 22.67 16.97
CA VAL A 240 4.07 21.41 16.49
C VAL A 240 5.01 21.74 15.32
N GLU A 241 6.29 21.37 15.38
CA GLU A 241 7.22 21.59 14.27
C GLU A 241 6.82 20.75 13.03
N PRO A 242 6.89 21.30 11.81
CA PRO A 242 6.69 20.52 10.59
C PRO A 242 7.88 19.58 10.38
N GLY A 243 7.70 18.31 10.76
CA GLY A 243 8.67 17.25 10.46
C GLY A 243 9.50 16.74 11.62
N SER A 244 9.18 17.06 12.88
CA SER A 244 9.76 16.38 14.03
C SER A 244 9.01 15.06 14.27
N PRO A 245 9.57 13.88 13.89
CA PRO A 245 8.96 12.61 14.25
C PRO A 245 9.08 12.43 15.78
N PRO A 246 8.22 11.62 16.41
CA PRO A 246 8.48 11.17 17.76
C PRO A 246 9.87 10.49 17.78
N ARG A 247 10.70 10.88 18.75
CA ARG A 247 12.04 10.33 18.97
C ARG A 247 11.95 8.81 19.19
N SER A 248 12.11 8.03 18.11
CA SER A 248 12.47 6.61 18.12
C SER A 248 12.77 6.12 16.69
N GLY A 249 14.05 5.86 16.42
CA GLY A 249 14.51 4.96 15.35
C GLY A 249 14.62 5.57 13.94
N SER A 250 15.85 5.79 13.49
CA SER A 250 16.20 6.07 12.09
C SER A 250 15.70 4.97 11.15
N SER A 251 14.64 5.22 10.38
CA SER A 251 14.16 4.32 9.34
C SER A 251 14.98 4.49 8.05
N GLY A 252 16.19 3.92 7.99
CA GLY A 252 16.94 3.81 6.74
C GLY A 252 16.28 2.81 5.79
N ARG A 253 16.18 3.14 4.49
CA ARG A 253 15.78 2.21 3.42
C ARG A 253 16.77 1.04 3.36
N ALA A 254 16.32 -0.16 2.98
CA ALA A 254 17.22 -1.28 2.70
C ALA A 254 18.01 -1.02 1.40
N THR A 255 19.27 -1.46 1.33
CA THR A 255 20.07 -1.43 0.09
C THR A 255 19.59 -2.56 -0.82
N LEU A 256 19.16 -2.25 -2.04
CA LEU A 256 18.59 -3.16 -3.01
C LEU A 256 19.57 -3.39 -4.18
N ILE A 257 20.15 -4.59 -4.26
CA ILE A 257 21.09 -4.98 -5.31
C ILE A 257 20.39 -5.97 -6.24
N ALA A 258 20.34 -5.65 -7.53
CA ALA A 258 19.65 -6.45 -8.54
C ALA A 258 20.64 -7.26 -9.39
N PHE A 259 20.30 -8.52 -9.66
CA PHE A 259 21.03 -9.39 -10.59
C PHE A 259 20.15 -9.77 -11.77
N VAL A 260 20.62 -9.42 -12.96
CA VAL A 260 19.92 -9.59 -14.24
C VAL A 260 20.85 -10.23 -15.26
N GLY A 261 20.31 -11.00 -16.19
CA GLY A 261 21.11 -11.78 -17.14
C GLY A 261 20.27 -12.85 -17.81
N SER A 262 20.77 -13.36 -18.94
CA SER A 262 20.12 -14.43 -19.71
C SER A 262 20.12 -15.75 -18.94
N GLU A 263 19.34 -16.72 -19.44
CA GLU A 263 19.28 -18.06 -18.85
C GLU A 263 20.66 -18.72 -18.91
N ALA A 264 21.02 -19.53 -17.90
CA ALA A 264 22.30 -20.25 -17.81
C ALA A 264 23.59 -19.38 -17.72
N THR A 265 23.49 -18.11 -17.32
CA THR A 265 24.64 -17.21 -17.06
C THR A 265 25.36 -17.42 -15.72
N GLY A 266 24.93 -18.39 -14.89
CA GLY A 266 25.53 -18.63 -13.56
C GLY A 266 24.98 -17.76 -12.42
N LYS A 267 23.94 -16.96 -12.68
CA LYS A 267 23.33 -16.03 -11.71
C LYS A 267 22.97 -16.65 -10.35
N SER A 268 22.37 -17.84 -10.34
CA SER A 268 21.96 -18.48 -9.09
C SER A 268 23.14 -18.85 -8.20
N THR A 269 24.27 -19.23 -8.82
CA THR A 269 25.54 -19.57 -8.17
C THR A 269 26.19 -18.32 -7.60
N ILE A 270 26.36 -17.28 -8.44
CA ILE A 270 26.93 -15.99 -8.03
C ILE A 270 26.13 -15.36 -6.88
N LEU A 271 24.79 -15.39 -6.96
CA LEU A 271 23.93 -14.92 -5.88
C LEU A 271 24.15 -15.68 -4.57
N GLY A 272 24.45 -16.98 -4.62
CA GLY A 272 24.71 -17.78 -3.43
C GLY A 272 26.02 -17.39 -2.74
N GLU A 273 27.09 -17.21 -3.52
CA GLU A 273 28.40 -16.77 -3.01
C GLU A 273 28.32 -15.35 -2.41
N VAL A 274 27.71 -14.41 -3.13
CA VAL A 274 27.54 -13.02 -2.67
C VAL A 274 26.64 -12.94 -1.43
N GLU A 275 25.59 -13.77 -1.35
CA GLU A 275 24.75 -13.88 -0.16
C GLU A 275 25.54 -14.40 1.05
N GLY A 276 26.38 -15.42 0.85
CA GLY A 276 27.25 -15.98 1.88
C GLY A 276 28.31 -14.99 2.38
N TRP A 277 28.94 -14.23 1.48
CA TRP A 277 29.90 -13.18 1.82
C TRP A 277 29.23 -12.04 2.61
N LEU A 278 28.17 -11.44 2.07
CA LEU A 278 27.46 -10.33 2.72
C LEU A 278 26.82 -10.73 4.06
N GLY A 279 26.39 -11.98 4.17
CA GLY A 279 25.75 -12.53 5.36
C GLY A 279 26.66 -12.62 6.59
N ARG A 280 27.99 -12.48 6.42
CA ARG A 280 28.94 -12.45 7.53
C ARG A 280 28.77 -11.21 8.41
N ASP A 281 28.58 -10.05 7.77
CA ASP A 281 28.57 -8.75 8.45
C ASP A 281 27.22 -8.02 8.36
N HIS A 282 26.31 -8.47 7.50
CA HIS A 282 25.05 -7.78 7.21
C HIS A 282 23.86 -8.73 7.23
N ARG A 283 22.69 -8.18 7.53
CA ARG A 283 21.44 -8.91 7.34
C ARG A 283 21.09 -8.95 5.86
N VAL A 284 21.24 -10.11 5.23
CA VAL A 284 20.95 -10.30 3.80
C VAL A 284 19.59 -10.96 3.61
N ARG A 285 18.86 -10.54 2.58
CA ARG A 285 17.62 -11.21 2.16
C ARG A 285 17.55 -11.36 0.65
N ARG A 286 17.47 -12.60 0.18
CA ARG A 286 17.24 -12.92 -1.23
C ARG A 286 15.75 -12.84 -1.59
N VAL A 287 15.44 -12.25 -2.74
CA VAL A 287 14.10 -12.22 -3.34
C VAL A 287 14.17 -12.64 -4.81
N HIS A 288 13.15 -13.36 -5.29
CA HIS A 288 13.08 -13.80 -6.69
C HIS A 288 11.88 -13.13 -7.38
N ALA A 289 12.13 -12.07 -8.15
CA ALA A 289 11.09 -11.27 -8.80
C ALA A 289 10.61 -11.86 -10.14
N GLY A 290 11.27 -12.90 -10.64
CA GLY A 290 10.80 -13.67 -11.80
C GLY A 290 9.54 -14.50 -11.53
N LYS A 291 9.37 -14.96 -10.29
CA LYS A 291 8.21 -15.73 -9.79
C LYS A 291 7.81 -15.20 -8.41
N PRO A 292 7.17 -14.02 -8.34
CA PRO A 292 6.78 -13.47 -7.07
C PRO A 292 5.75 -14.39 -6.40
N PRO A 293 5.80 -14.55 -5.06
CA PRO A 293 4.79 -15.33 -4.35
C PRO A 293 3.43 -14.65 -4.49
N SER A 294 2.38 -15.43 -4.74
CA SER A 294 1.05 -14.86 -4.90
C SER A 294 0.59 -14.14 -3.65
N THR A 295 0.10 -12.93 -3.84
CA THR A 295 -0.55 -12.16 -2.77
C THR A 295 -1.98 -12.68 -2.58
N PRO A 296 -2.60 -12.50 -1.40
CA PRO A 296 -4.00 -12.89 -1.18
C PRO A 296 -4.99 -12.28 -2.19
N ILE A 297 -4.62 -11.14 -2.81
CA ILE A 297 -5.40 -10.43 -3.82
C ILE A 297 -5.35 -11.14 -5.18
N THR A 298 -4.22 -11.74 -5.53
CA THR A 298 -4.01 -12.50 -6.77
C THR A 298 -4.31 -13.99 -6.62
N LEU A 299 -4.45 -14.48 -5.38
CA LEU A 299 -4.80 -15.87 -5.04
C LEU A 299 -6.20 -16.27 -5.58
N LEU A 300 -7.23 -15.45 -5.37
CA LEU A 300 -8.59 -15.72 -5.85
C LEU A 300 -8.65 -15.81 -7.39
N PRO A 301 -8.12 -14.82 -8.15
CA PRO A 301 -8.05 -14.96 -9.60
C PRO A 301 -7.12 -16.09 -10.06
N HIS A 302 -6.01 -16.41 -9.37
CA HIS A 302 -5.17 -17.58 -9.73
C HIS A 302 -5.90 -18.92 -9.63
N VAL A 303 -6.82 -19.07 -8.67
CA VAL A 303 -7.66 -20.27 -8.54
C VAL A 303 -8.81 -20.28 -9.56
N LEU A 304 -9.36 -19.11 -9.91
CA LEU A 304 -10.47 -18.98 -10.86
C LEU A 304 -10.03 -18.93 -12.33
N LEU A 305 -8.77 -18.57 -12.62
CA LEU A 305 -8.22 -18.47 -13.97
C LEU A 305 -8.26 -19.79 -14.76
N PRO A 306 -7.92 -20.97 -14.18
CA PRO A 306 -8.10 -22.25 -14.85
C PRO A 306 -9.55 -22.53 -15.25
N ALA A 307 -10.53 -22.17 -14.40
CA ALA A 307 -11.95 -22.32 -14.70
C ALA A 307 -12.42 -21.33 -15.78
N LEU A 308 -11.97 -20.07 -15.72
CA LEU A 308 -12.21 -19.06 -16.75
C LEU A 308 -11.60 -19.45 -18.11
N ARG A 309 -10.44 -20.12 -18.12
CA ARG A 309 -9.82 -20.68 -19.34
C ARG A 309 -10.63 -21.82 -19.96
N ALA A 310 -11.37 -22.59 -19.15
CA ALA A 310 -12.25 -23.65 -19.65
C ALA A 310 -13.53 -23.08 -20.29
N VAL A 311 -14.00 -21.91 -19.83
CA VAL A 311 -15.25 -21.27 -20.30
C VAL A 311 -15.03 -20.35 -21.51
N PHE A 312 -13.83 -19.79 -21.69
CA PHE A 312 -13.51 -18.89 -22.81
C PHE A 312 -12.29 -19.39 -23.63
N PRO A 313 -12.44 -20.48 -24.39
CA PRO A 313 -11.34 -21.10 -25.16
C PRO A 313 -10.79 -20.19 -26.27
N GLU A 314 -11.54 -19.20 -26.76
CA GLU A 314 -11.06 -18.23 -27.76
C GLU A 314 -10.02 -17.23 -27.22
N GLN A 315 -9.84 -17.18 -25.89
CA GLN A 315 -8.83 -16.36 -25.23
C GLN A 315 -7.59 -17.18 -24.81
N ARG A 316 -7.42 -18.38 -25.41
CA ARG A 316 -6.38 -19.38 -25.11
C ARG A 316 -4.95 -18.95 -25.37
N THR A 317 -4.69 -17.93 -26.18
CA THR A 317 -3.35 -17.64 -26.70
C THR A 317 -2.48 -17.01 -25.60
N LEU A 318 -1.97 -17.87 -24.73
CA LEU A 318 -1.32 -17.51 -23.49
C LEU A 318 -0.29 -18.56 -23.08
N TYR A 319 0.57 -18.97 -24.01
CA TYR A 319 1.94 -19.38 -23.74
C TYR A 319 2.84 -18.97 -24.90
N VAL A 320 4.10 -18.70 -24.56
CA VAL A 320 5.20 -18.20 -25.40
C VAL A 320 5.51 -19.12 -26.61
N GLU A 321 4.85 -20.28 -26.71
CA GLU A 321 4.98 -21.27 -27.79
C GLU A 321 4.28 -20.85 -29.11
N GLU A 322 3.23 -20.02 -29.11
CA GLU A 322 2.59 -19.57 -30.37
C GLU A 322 3.34 -18.41 -31.06
N ARG A 323 4.41 -17.86 -30.44
CA ARG A 323 5.28 -16.90 -31.14
C ARG A 323 6.22 -17.58 -32.13
N TYR A 324 6.21 -18.91 -32.20
CA TYR A 324 7.10 -19.70 -33.06
C TYR A 324 6.63 -19.89 -34.51
N GLU A 325 5.37 -19.59 -34.87
CA GLU A 325 4.89 -19.87 -36.24
C GLU A 325 4.30 -18.69 -37.03
N GLU A 326 3.91 -17.57 -36.42
CA GLU A 326 3.26 -16.48 -37.17
C GLU A 326 3.80 -15.08 -36.82
N SER A 327 5.10 -14.87 -37.06
CA SER A 327 5.74 -13.57 -36.87
C SER A 327 5.23 -12.47 -37.82
N ASP A 328 4.57 -12.81 -38.95
CA ASP A 328 4.14 -11.83 -39.94
C ASP A 328 2.62 -11.55 -40.00
N ARG A 329 1.76 -12.37 -39.39
CA ARG A 329 0.29 -12.22 -39.51
C ARG A 329 -0.42 -11.64 -38.29
N MET A 330 0.24 -11.62 -37.13
CA MET A 330 -0.37 -11.20 -35.86
C MET A 330 -0.16 -9.72 -35.49
N ALA A 331 0.53 -8.94 -36.35
CA ALA A 331 0.93 -7.55 -36.08
C ALA A 331 -0.22 -6.53 -35.97
N THR A 332 -1.47 -6.91 -36.27
CA THR A 332 -2.62 -5.97 -36.32
C THR A 332 -3.70 -6.23 -35.28
N LYS A 333 -3.68 -7.36 -34.57
CA LYS A 333 -4.75 -7.72 -33.62
C LYS A 333 -4.42 -7.26 -32.19
N PRO A 334 -5.38 -6.68 -31.46
CA PRO A 334 -5.18 -6.29 -30.07
C PRO A 334 -5.08 -7.53 -29.17
N TYR A 335 -4.29 -7.42 -28.10
CA TYR A 335 -4.02 -8.55 -27.21
C TYR A 335 -5.28 -9.10 -26.49
N PRO A 336 -5.33 -10.39 -26.11
CA PRO A 336 -6.45 -10.97 -25.37
C PRO A 336 -6.66 -10.34 -23.98
N LEU A 337 -7.91 -10.09 -23.55
CA LEU A 337 -8.16 -9.42 -22.27
C LEU A 337 -7.57 -10.18 -21.06
N LEU A 338 -7.63 -11.50 -21.05
CA LEU A 338 -7.01 -12.33 -20.00
C LEU A 338 -5.49 -12.16 -19.94
N PHE A 339 -4.83 -11.98 -21.09
CA PHE A 339 -3.40 -11.67 -21.13
C PHE A 339 -3.11 -10.31 -20.47
N GLY A 340 -3.94 -9.31 -20.75
CA GLY A 340 -3.87 -8.00 -20.10
C GLY A 340 -4.04 -8.07 -18.58
N VAL A 341 -5.08 -8.77 -18.12
CA VAL A 341 -5.36 -8.94 -16.69
C VAL A 341 -4.20 -9.67 -16.00
N ARG A 342 -3.70 -10.77 -16.58
CA ARG A 342 -2.55 -11.53 -16.06
C ARG A 342 -1.29 -10.65 -15.95
N SER A 343 -1.02 -9.82 -16.96
CA SER A 343 0.15 -8.95 -16.99
C SER A 343 0.08 -7.88 -15.89
N VAL A 344 -1.09 -7.27 -15.67
CA VAL A 344 -1.33 -6.34 -14.56
C VAL A 344 -1.20 -7.03 -13.20
N MET A 345 -1.72 -8.25 -13.05
CA MET A 345 -1.58 -9.01 -11.81
C MET A 345 -0.11 -9.31 -11.49
N LEU A 346 0.66 -9.77 -12.47
CA LEU A 346 2.09 -10.05 -12.30
C LEU A 346 2.89 -8.78 -11.97
N ALA A 347 2.58 -7.66 -12.63
CA ALA A 347 3.18 -6.36 -12.31
C ALA A 347 2.88 -5.94 -10.86
N TYR A 348 1.64 -6.18 -10.39
CA TYR A 348 1.25 -5.91 -9.01
C TYR A 348 2.04 -6.78 -8.01
N GLU A 349 2.19 -8.09 -8.27
CA GLU A 349 2.94 -9.01 -7.40
C GLU A 349 4.43 -8.63 -7.33
N ARG A 350 5.06 -8.32 -8.48
CA ARG A 350 6.46 -7.85 -8.55
C ARG A 350 6.66 -6.58 -7.76
N ARG A 351 5.79 -5.59 -7.96
CA ARG A 351 5.83 -4.33 -7.22
C ARG A 351 5.68 -4.55 -5.72
N ALA A 352 4.73 -5.38 -5.30
CA ALA A 352 4.51 -5.67 -3.88
C ALA A 352 5.75 -6.33 -3.25
N LEU A 353 6.35 -7.32 -3.91
CA LEU A 353 7.56 -8.00 -3.45
C LEU A 353 8.74 -7.03 -3.30
N LEU A 354 9.04 -6.24 -4.34
CA LEU A 354 10.20 -5.35 -4.37
C LEU A 354 10.04 -4.13 -3.47
N THR A 355 8.83 -3.57 -3.38
CA THR A 355 8.53 -2.48 -2.44
C THR A 355 8.68 -2.94 -0.99
N ARG A 356 8.19 -4.14 -0.66
CA ARG A 356 8.39 -4.73 0.67
C ARG A 356 9.86 -4.95 0.96
N ALA A 357 10.65 -5.29 -0.07
CA ALA A 357 12.07 -5.47 0.06
C ALA A 357 12.85 -4.20 0.34
N ALA A 358 12.62 -3.14 -0.45
CA ALA A 358 13.22 -1.83 -0.20
C ALA A 358 12.87 -1.28 1.21
N ARG A 359 11.70 -1.62 1.75
CA ARG A 359 11.22 -1.14 3.06
C ARG A 359 11.65 -2.00 4.25
N SER A 360 12.47 -3.03 4.06
CA SER A 360 12.79 -3.97 5.14
C SER A 360 13.61 -3.38 6.30
N GLY A 361 14.11 -2.13 6.18
CA GLY A 361 14.67 -1.33 7.27
C GLY A 361 15.93 -1.91 7.92
N ASN A 362 16.57 -1.14 8.81
CA ASN A 362 17.64 -1.60 9.72
C ASN A 362 18.93 -2.13 9.05
N GLY A 363 19.44 -1.47 8.01
CA GLY A 363 20.71 -1.87 7.37
C GLY A 363 20.63 -3.23 6.63
N THR A 364 19.43 -3.69 6.32
CA THR A 364 19.21 -4.93 5.54
C THR A 364 19.67 -4.74 4.09
N VAL A 365 20.39 -5.72 3.55
CA VAL A 365 20.77 -5.78 2.13
C VAL A 365 19.85 -6.78 1.42
N VAL A 366 19.18 -6.34 0.36
CA VAL A 366 18.28 -7.19 -0.43
C VAL A 366 18.96 -7.54 -1.74
N LEU A 367 19.07 -8.85 -2.01
CA LEU A 367 19.56 -9.38 -3.29
C LEU A 367 18.36 -9.83 -4.13
N SER A 368 18.13 -9.18 -5.27
CA SER A 368 17.02 -9.49 -6.17
C SER A 368 17.47 -10.31 -7.37
N ASP A 369 16.97 -11.53 -7.49
CA ASP A 369 17.07 -12.37 -8.67
C ASP A 369 15.94 -12.03 -9.66
N ARG A 370 16.32 -11.60 -10.88
CA ARG A 370 15.41 -11.13 -11.96
C ARG A 370 14.66 -9.86 -11.60
N TYR A 371 15.36 -8.74 -11.67
CA TYR A 371 14.76 -7.43 -11.53
C TYR A 371 14.03 -6.99 -12.83
N PRO A 372 12.82 -6.42 -12.76
CA PRO A 372 12.08 -6.00 -13.95
C PRO A 372 12.82 -4.87 -14.69
N SER A 373 13.04 -5.08 -15.99
CA SER A 373 13.52 -4.03 -16.90
C SER A 373 12.41 -3.05 -17.24
N GLU A 374 12.76 -1.80 -17.45
CA GLU A 374 11.82 -0.74 -17.86
C GLU A 374 11.47 -0.80 -19.35
N ALA A 375 12.27 -1.51 -20.15
CA ALA A 375 12.01 -1.68 -21.57
C ALA A 375 10.72 -2.48 -21.81
N SER A 376 9.80 -1.93 -22.60
CA SER A 376 8.56 -2.61 -22.97
C SER A 376 8.84 -3.85 -23.82
N GLY A 377 8.20 -4.97 -23.47
CA GLY A 377 8.45 -6.27 -24.07
C GLY A 377 9.69 -6.98 -23.54
N ALA A 378 10.41 -6.37 -22.59
CA ALA A 378 11.55 -7.02 -21.98
C ALA A 378 11.14 -8.26 -21.17
N PRO A 379 12.02 -9.27 -21.10
CA PRO A 379 12.04 -10.25 -20.05
C PRO A 379 11.70 -9.65 -18.68
N ASP A 380 10.65 -10.16 -18.05
CA ASP A 380 10.28 -9.79 -16.67
C ASP A 380 9.85 -8.31 -16.46
N GLY A 381 9.72 -7.52 -17.53
CA GLY A 381 9.25 -6.12 -17.53
C GLY A 381 7.82 -5.93 -18.07
N PRO A 382 7.41 -4.67 -18.37
CA PRO A 382 6.10 -4.34 -18.94
C PRO A 382 5.82 -5.08 -20.26
N GLN A 383 4.64 -5.68 -20.43
CA GLN A 383 4.29 -6.50 -21.59
C GLN A 383 3.26 -5.86 -22.53
N LEU A 384 2.44 -4.91 -22.07
CA LEU A 384 1.27 -4.48 -22.82
C LEU A 384 1.51 -3.25 -23.70
N ALA A 385 2.45 -2.38 -23.34
CA ALA A 385 2.59 -1.06 -23.96
C ALA A 385 3.09 -1.09 -25.42
N HIS A 386 3.81 -2.14 -25.83
CA HIS A 386 4.30 -2.31 -27.21
C HIS A 386 3.32 -3.03 -28.14
N LEU A 387 2.19 -3.55 -27.62
CA LEU A 387 1.26 -4.35 -28.39
C LEU A 387 0.24 -3.45 -29.14
N PRO A 388 -0.29 -3.91 -30.28
CA PRO A 388 -1.30 -3.18 -31.05
C PRO A 388 -2.52 -2.80 -30.19
N MET A 389 -2.96 -1.56 -30.31
CA MET A 389 -4.05 -1.00 -29.50
C MET A 389 -5.30 -0.71 -30.36
N PRO A 390 -6.51 -0.97 -29.85
CA PRO A 390 -7.73 -0.58 -30.55
C PRO A 390 -7.82 0.95 -30.71
N SER A 391 -8.34 1.40 -31.86
CA SER A 391 -8.48 2.81 -32.25
C SER A 391 -9.41 3.63 -31.34
N GLY A 392 -10.26 2.95 -30.54
CA GLY A 392 -11.17 3.60 -29.59
C GLY A 392 -10.46 4.27 -28.41
N ARG A 393 -10.82 5.52 -28.11
CA ARG A 393 -10.27 6.32 -26.99
C ARG A 393 -10.48 5.70 -25.60
N PHE A 394 -11.51 4.85 -25.42
CA PHE A 394 -11.91 4.27 -24.12
C PHE A 394 -11.83 2.73 -24.05
N SER A 395 -10.82 2.11 -24.65
CA SER A 395 -10.66 0.65 -24.57
C SER A 395 -10.17 0.18 -23.19
N ILE A 396 -10.80 -0.86 -22.63
CA ILE A 396 -10.34 -1.57 -21.40
C ILE A 396 -8.87 -2.01 -21.54
N ARG A 397 -8.43 -2.41 -22.73
CA ARG A 397 -7.03 -2.76 -23.02
C ARG A 397 -6.07 -1.58 -22.77
N ARG A 398 -6.52 -0.37 -23.07
CA ARG A 398 -5.73 0.85 -22.81
C ARG A 398 -5.63 1.14 -21.33
N VAL A 399 -6.69 0.85 -20.58
CA VAL A 399 -6.69 0.96 -19.13
C VAL A 399 -5.72 -0.05 -18.51
N LEU A 400 -5.77 -1.33 -18.93
CA LEU A 400 -4.87 -2.38 -18.44
C LEU A 400 -3.41 -2.07 -18.75
N ALA A 401 -3.08 -1.63 -19.96
CA ALA A 401 -1.71 -1.24 -20.33
C ALA A 401 -1.19 -0.07 -19.46
N ARG A 402 -2.02 0.96 -19.23
CA ARG A 402 -1.66 2.08 -18.34
C ARG A 402 -1.52 1.66 -16.87
N MET A 403 -2.34 0.72 -16.42
CA MET A 403 -2.25 0.18 -15.06
C MET A 403 -0.96 -0.60 -14.88
N GLU A 404 -0.62 -1.48 -15.81
CA GLU A 404 0.64 -2.25 -15.81
C GLU A 404 1.85 -1.31 -15.78
N ASP A 405 1.91 -0.37 -16.72
CA ASP A 405 3.00 0.61 -16.83
C ASP A 405 3.18 1.42 -15.53
N ARG A 406 2.08 1.89 -14.94
CA ARG A 406 2.12 2.57 -13.65
C ARG A 406 2.64 1.69 -12.52
N LEU A 407 2.27 0.40 -12.50
CA LEU A 407 2.73 -0.53 -11.47
C LEU A 407 4.24 -0.76 -11.56
N TYR A 408 4.79 -0.87 -12.77
CA TYR A 408 6.25 -0.99 -12.97
C TYR A 408 6.98 0.31 -12.62
N ARG A 409 6.46 1.49 -12.98
CA ARG A 409 7.04 2.78 -12.58
C ARG A 409 7.02 3.04 -11.08
N ASP A 410 6.06 2.47 -10.37
CA ASP A 410 5.99 2.56 -8.91
C ASP A 410 6.95 1.58 -8.19
N ILE A 411 7.73 0.75 -8.91
CA ILE A 411 8.72 -0.15 -8.31
C ILE A 411 9.96 0.69 -7.92
N PRO A 412 10.46 0.58 -6.67
CA PRO A 412 11.60 1.40 -6.23
C PRO A 412 12.88 1.05 -6.99
N ALA A 413 13.58 2.01 -7.57
CA ALA A 413 14.85 1.76 -8.25
C ALA A 413 15.85 1.00 -7.36
N PRO A 414 16.56 -0.01 -7.90
CA PRO A 414 17.65 -0.67 -7.19
C PRO A 414 18.81 0.32 -7.00
N ASP A 415 19.58 0.13 -5.93
CA ASP A 415 20.79 0.94 -5.69
C ASP A 415 21.88 0.58 -6.69
N MET A 416 21.94 -0.68 -7.14
CA MET A 416 22.91 -1.20 -8.11
C MET A 416 22.32 -2.36 -8.89
N VAL A 417 22.72 -2.50 -10.16
CA VAL A 417 22.33 -3.60 -11.03
C VAL A 417 23.58 -4.29 -11.59
N PHE A 418 23.72 -5.60 -11.36
CA PHE A 418 24.72 -6.44 -12.03
C PHE A 418 24.07 -7.13 -13.23
N HIS A 419 24.56 -6.82 -14.42
CA HIS A 419 24.16 -7.44 -15.68
C HIS A 419 25.16 -8.53 -16.04
N LEU A 420 24.74 -9.78 -15.85
CA LEU A 420 25.55 -10.97 -16.10
C LEU A 420 25.40 -11.38 -17.56
N SER A 421 26.53 -11.40 -18.28
CA SER A 421 26.60 -11.80 -19.68
C SER A 421 27.57 -12.96 -19.87
N ALA A 422 27.25 -13.85 -20.81
CA ALA A 422 28.15 -14.86 -21.33
C ALA A 422 27.89 -15.04 -22.83
N PRO A 423 28.89 -15.49 -23.62
CA PRO A 423 28.69 -15.84 -25.01
C PRO A 423 27.56 -16.84 -25.21
N LEU A 424 26.82 -16.74 -26.32
CA LEU A 424 25.67 -17.59 -26.59
C LEU A 424 26.04 -19.09 -26.50
N GLU A 425 27.17 -19.47 -27.10
CA GLU A 425 27.68 -20.84 -27.08
C GLU A 425 27.88 -21.38 -25.66
N VAL A 426 28.42 -20.54 -24.77
CA VAL A 426 28.62 -20.88 -23.36
C VAL A 426 27.28 -21.05 -22.64
N THR A 427 26.29 -20.18 -22.91
CA THR A 427 24.94 -20.31 -22.33
C THR A 427 24.20 -21.56 -22.81
N LEU A 428 24.37 -21.94 -24.07
CA LEU A 428 23.79 -23.17 -24.64
C LEU A 428 24.45 -24.41 -24.04
N ALA A 429 25.78 -24.45 -23.96
CA ALA A 429 26.53 -25.53 -23.33
C ALA A 429 26.14 -25.71 -21.85
N ARG A 430 26.02 -24.60 -21.10
CA ARG A 430 25.56 -24.61 -19.71
C ARG A 430 24.11 -25.06 -19.58
N ASN A 431 23.23 -24.68 -20.50
CA ASN A 431 21.83 -25.14 -20.50
C ASN A 431 21.72 -26.65 -20.76
N ALA A 432 22.51 -27.18 -21.69
CA ALA A 432 22.56 -28.60 -22.00
C ALA A 432 23.03 -29.45 -20.81
N ALA A 433 23.97 -28.93 -20.01
CA ALA A 433 24.48 -29.59 -18.81
C ALA A 433 23.53 -29.54 -17.59
N ARG A 434 22.39 -28.85 -17.66
CA ARG A 434 21.43 -28.75 -16.53
C ARG A 434 20.47 -29.93 -16.51
N ASN A 435 20.05 -30.32 -15.29
CA ASN A 435 18.97 -31.29 -15.08
C ASN A 435 17.61 -30.85 -15.65
N LYS A 436 17.41 -29.53 -15.83
CA LYS A 436 16.21 -28.97 -16.44
C LYS A 436 16.63 -28.15 -17.67
N GLN A 437 16.49 -28.76 -18.83
CA GLN A 437 16.80 -28.15 -20.12
C GLN A 437 15.61 -27.32 -20.59
N GLU A 438 15.87 -26.05 -20.93
CA GLU A 438 14.91 -25.22 -21.66
C GLU A 438 15.19 -25.36 -23.18
N PRO A 439 14.19 -25.19 -24.06
CA PRO A 439 14.40 -25.28 -25.52
C PRO A 439 15.48 -24.32 -26.02
N GLU A 440 16.33 -24.76 -26.96
CA GLU A 440 17.45 -23.93 -27.44
C GLU A 440 16.99 -22.57 -27.99
N ASP A 441 15.92 -22.55 -28.77
CA ASP A 441 15.42 -21.32 -29.36
C ASP A 441 14.90 -20.35 -28.29
N TYR A 442 14.39 -20.87 -27.18
CA TYR A 442 14.02 -20.06 -26.02
C TYR A 442 15.25 -19.41 -25.38
N VAL A 443 16.36 -20.14 -25.27
CA VAL A 443 17.63 -19.63 -24.76
C VAL A 443 18.19 -18.55 -25.70
N ARG A 444 18.22 -18.79 -27.01
CA ARG A 444 18.65 -17.81 -28.04
C ARG A 444 17.82 -16.52 -27.97
N PHE A 445 16.49 -16.65 -27.89
CA PHE A 445 15.59 -15.50 -27.77
C PHE A 445 15.82 -14.70 -26.49
N ARG A 446 15.96 -15.37 -25.34
CA ARG A 446 16.24 -14.70 -24.05
C ARG A 446 17.62 -14.06 -24.02
N HIS A 447 18.61 -14.65 -24.69
CA HIS A 447 19.94 -14.10 -24.86
C HIS A 447 19.88 -12.78 -25.64
N ALA A 448 19.26 -12.76 -26.83
CA ALA A 448 19.09 -11.57 -27.65
C ALA A 448 18.29 -10.43 -26.97
N LEU A 449 17.36 -10.78 -26.07
CA LEU A 449 16.62 -9.79 -25.29
C LEU A 449 17.39 -9.25 -24.09
N SER A 450 18.37 -9.98 -23.57
CA SER A 450 19.19 -9.58 -22.42
C SER A 450 20.04 -8.35 -22.73
N GLU A 451 20.43 -8.16 -23.98
CA GLU A 451 21.19 -6.99 -24.46
C GLU A 451 20.36 -5.70 -24.49
N LYS A 452 19.02 -5.82 -24.53
CA LYS A 452 18.09 -4.69 -24.64
C LYS A 452 17.47 -4.27 -23.31
N LEU A 453 17.95 -4.82 -22.19
CA LEU A 453 17.43 -4.48 -20.87
C LEU A 453 17.82 -3.06 -20.47
N ARG A 454 16.91 -2.35 -19.82
CA ARG A 454 17.09 -0.97 -19.34
C ARG A 454 16.70 -0.86 -17.88
N PHE A 455 17.52 -0.17 -17.11
CA PHE A 455 17.35 0.08 -15.68
C PHE A 455 17.63 1.55 -15.41
N ASP A 456 16.77 2.42 -15.93
CA ASP A 456 16.98 3.85 -15.80
C ASP A 456 16.90 4.24 -14.31
N GLY A 457 17.84 5.05 -13.83
CA GLY A 457 17.90 5.46 -12.42
C GLY A 457 18.68 4.54 -11.48
N ALA A 458 19.38 3.53 -11.99
CA ALA A 458 20.36 2.73 -11.24
C ALA A 458 21.68 2.56 -12.01
N PRO A 459 22.85 2.57 -11.34
CA PRO A 459 24.11 2.21 -11.97
C PRO A 459 24.09 0.72 -12.36
N VAL A 460 24.46 0.45 -13.61
CA VAL A 460 24.52 -0.90 -14.19
C VAL A 460 25.98 -1.30 -14.40
N TYR A 461 26.36 -2.44 -13.83
CA TYR A 461 27.69 -3.02 -13.93
C TYR A 461 27.60 -4.30 -14.78
N GLY A 462 28.25 -4.29 -15.94
CA GLY A 462 28.35 -5.46 -16.81
C GLY A 462 29.41 -6.42 -16.27
N ILE A 463 29.04 -7.68 -16.04
CA ILE A 463 29.94 -8.71 -15.51
C ILE A 463 29.98 -9.86 -16.51
N ASP A 464 31.17 -10.12 -17.05
CA ASP A 464 31.43 -11.28 -17.88
C ASP A 464 31.57 -12.53 -17.01
N THR A 465 30.67 -13.49 -17.23
CA THR A 465 30.62 -14.78 -16.51
C THR A 465 31.25 -15.93 -17.29
N ASP A 466 31.97 -15.66 -18.39
CA ASP A 466 32.86 -16.61 -19.06
C ASP A 466 34.28 -16.63 -18.46
N ARG A 467 34.35 -16.45 -17.15
CA ARG A 467 35.59 -16.44 -16.36
C ARG A 467 35.41 -17.32 -15.11
N ASP A 468 36.51 -17.60 -14.43
CA ASP A 468 36.47 -18.34 -13.17
C ASP A 468 35.58 -17.66 -12.14
N LEU A 469 34.76 -18.47 -11.45
CA LEU A 469 33.75 -18.00 -10.50
C LEU A 469 34.34 -17.12 -9.41
N GLU A 470 35.52 -17.47 -8.89
CA GLU A 470 36.20 -16.72 -7.83
C GLU A 470 36.56 -15.29 -8.26
N LEU A 471 37.04 -15.12 -9.50
CA LEU A 471 37.37 -13.80 -10.05
C LEU A 471 36.11 -12.95 -10.24
N VAL A 472 35.05 -13.56 -10.75
CA VAL A 472 33.75 -12.91 -10.97
C VAL A 472 33.12 -12.45 -9.65
N VAL A 473 33.15 -13.30 -8.62
CA VAL A 473 32.62 -12.96 -7.29
C VAL A 473 33.43 -11.83 -6.67
N ARG A 474 34.77 -11.88 -6.74
CA ARG A 474 35.63 -10.83 -6.20
C ARG A 474 35.38 -9.47 -6.86
N GLU A 475 35.20 -9.42 -8.17
CA GLU A 475 34.87 -8.17 -8.88
C GLU A 475 33.54 -7.58 -8.38
N ILE A 476 32.54 -8.42 -8.13
CA ILE A 476 31.26 -7.99 -7.56
C ILE A 476 31.43 -7.48 -6.11
N GLU A 477 32.24 -8.14 -5.30
CA GLU A 477 32.54 -7.72 -3.92
C GLU A 477 33.21 -6.35 -3.87
N GLU A 478 34.20 -6.11 -4.74
CA GLU A 478 34.91 -4.83 -4.87
C GLU A 478 33.94 -3.70 -5.25
N VAL A 479 33.08 -3.92 -6.25
CA VAL A 479 32.06 -2.95 -6.66
C VAL A 479 31.06 -2.64 -5.54
N ILE A 480 30.60 -3.65 -4.80
CA ILE A 480 29.69 -3.45 -3.65
C ILE A 480 30.40 -2.68 -2.53
N GLY A 481 31.68 -2.93 -2.29
CA GLY A 481 32.51 -2.22 -1.32
C GLY A 481 32.60 -0.73 -1.64
N ASP A 482 32.96 -0.40 -2.88
CA ASP A 482 33.15 0.98 -3.35
C ASP A 482 31.84 1.77 -3.36
N GLY A 483 30.74 1.16 -3.80
CA GLY A 483 29.42 1.78 -3.81
C GLY A 483 28.86 2.10 -2.42
N ARG A 484 29.35 1.42 -1.37
CA ARG A 484 29.00 1.73 0.02
C ARG A 484 29.86 2.84 0.62
N ALA A 485 31.11 2.99 0.17
CA ALA A 485 32.00 4.05 0.62
C ALA A 485 31.54 5.44 0.15
N THR A 486 30.86 5.51 -1.01
CA THR A 486 30.31 6.75 -1.59
C THR A 486 28.95 7.16 -1.04
N ALA A 487 28.26 6.29 -0.28
CA ALA A 487 26.92 6.53 0.25
C ALA A 487 26.89 6.88 1.76
N ARG A 488 28.05 7.06 2.40
CA ARG A 488 28.19 7.43 3.81
C ARG A 488 28.38 8.92 4.04
#